data_AF-A0A660XYP2-F1
#
_entry.id   AF-A0A660XYP2-F1
#
_cell.length_a   1.000
_cell.length_b   1.000
_cell.length_c   1.000
_cell.angle_alpha   90.00
_cell.angle_beta   90.00
_cell.angle_gamma   90.00
#
_symmetry.space_group_name_H-M   'P 1'
#
loop_
_entity.id
_entity.type
_entity.pdbx_description
1 polymer ?
#
loop_
_entity_poly.entity_id
_entity_poly.type
_entity_poly.pdbx_seq_one_letter_code
_entity_poly.pdbx_strand_id
1 'polypeptide(L)' 'MKTAEDLRRTLRRIDGRGYKAYKDIEGVYDCGDYILFVDRSQGDPFASPSRVRVRVPQKVAGFPKEAYQGRSREIA' A
#
# COMPACT_ATOMS: atom_id res chain seq x y z
N MET A 1 3.85 1.02 -12.99
CA MET A 1 3.66 0.41 -11.66
C MET A 1 4.93 -0.36 -11.34
N LYS A 2 5.52 -0.18 -10.16
CA LYS A 2 6.71 -0.94 -9.73
C LYS A 2 6.28 -2.33 -9.26
N THR A 3 7.19 -3.30 -9.16
CA THR A 3 6.89 -4.61 -8.58
C THR A 3 7.13 -4.63 -7.07
N ALA A 4 6.60 -5.64 -6.37
CA ALA A 4 6.98 -5.91 -4.99
C ALA A 4 8.49 -6.10 -4.80
N GLU A 5 9.19 -6.64 -5.79
CA GLU A 5 10.65 -6.82 -5.73
C GLU A 5 11.40 -5.49 -5.84
N ASP A 6 10.90 -4.53 -6.64
CA ASP A 6 11.45 -3.18 -6.69
C ASP A 6 11.34 -2.45 -5.35
N LEU A 7 10.21 -2.65 -4.65
CA LEU A 7 10.03 -2.14 -3.29
C LEU A 7 11.03 -2.78 -2.32
N ARG A 8 11.19 -4.11 -2.35
CA ARG A 8 12.16 -4.83 -1.51
C ARG A 8 13.59 -4.35 -1.74
N ARG A 9 13.99 -4.16 -2.99
CA ARG A 9 15.31 -3.59 -3.35
C ARG A 9 15.48 -2.18 -2.80
N THR A 10 14.43 -1.35 -2.91
CA THR A 10 14.45 0.01 -2.37
C THR A 10 14.60 0.00 -0.84
N LEU A 11 13.82 -0.83 -0.15
CA LEU A 11 13.89 -0.98 1.31
C LEU A 11 15.29 -1.41 1.77
N ARG A 12 15.89 -2.42 1.12
CA ARG A 12 17.27 -2.84 1.39
C ARG A 12 18.29 -1.72 1.16
N ARG A 13 18.10 -0.89 0.12
CA ARG A 13 19.00 0.22 -0.21
C ARG A 13 18.94 1.36 0.83
N ILE A 14 17.77 1.60 1.41
CA ILE A 14 17.57 2.68 2.39
C ILE A 14 17.77 2.22 3.84
N ASP A 15 18.01 0.93 4.07
CA ASP A 15 18.32 0.42 5.40
C ASP A 15 19.55 1.12 6.00
N GLY A 16 19.47 1.48 7.28
CA GLY A 16 20.46 2.30 7.97
C GLY A 16 20.58 3.76 7.52
N ARG A 17 19.81 4.22 6.52
CA ARG A 17 19.80 5.63 6.11
C ARG A 17 18.89 6.48 7.02
N GLY A 18 19.12 7.79 7.01
CA GLY A 18 18.25 8.73 7.72
C GLY A 18 16.80 8.70 7.23
N TYR A 19 15.88 9.09 8.10
CA TYR A 19 14.42 8.91 7.91
C TYR A 19 13.86 9.49 6.60
N LYS A 20 14.46 10.57 6.08
CA LYS A 20 14.08 11.16 4.79
C LYS A 20 14.14 10.17 3.61
N ALA A 21 14.91 9.09 3.73
CA ALA A 21 15.04 8.06 2.70
C ALA A 21 13.74 7.26 2.46
N TYR A 22 12.78 7.28 3.40
CA TYR A 22 11.47 6.67 3.19
C TYR A 22 10.65 7.35 2.08
N LYS A 23 11.01 8.57 1.64
CA LYS A 23 10.40 9.16 0.44
C LYS A 23 10.62 8.32 -0.82
N ASP A 24 11.71 7.55 -0.87
CA ASP A 24 12.04 6.70 -2.00
C ASP A 24 11.03 5.54 -2.20
N ILE A 25 10.29 5.16 -1.15
CA ILE A 25 9.28 4.11 -1.21
C ILE A 25 7.90 4.63 -1.64
N GLU A 26 7.71 5.93 -1.82
CA GLU A 26 6.45 6.46 -2.34
C GLU A 26 6.17 5.97 -3.78
N GLY A 27 4.91 5.64 -4.06
CA GLY A 27 4.47 5.14 -5.35
C GLY A 27 3.51 3.96 -5.28
N VAL A 28 3.34 3.30 -6.42
CA VAL A 28 2.38 2.20 -6.61
C VAL A 28 3.11 0.93 -7.00
N TYR A 29 2.84 -0.13 -6.25
CA TYR A 29 3.49 -1.43 -6.36
C TYR A 29 2.49 -2.53 -6.66
N ASP A 30 2.77 -3.31 -7.69
CA ASP A 30 2.09 -4.55 -8.00
C ASP A 30 2.65 -5.67 -7.12
N CYS A 31 1.81 -6.21 -6.25
CA CYS A 31 2.12 -7.34 -5.38
C CYS A 31 1.50 -8.66 -5.88
N GLY A 32 0.98 -8.69 -7.10
CA GLY A 32 0.30 -9.84 -7.70
C GLY A 32 -1.16 -9.91 -7.30
N ASP A 33 -1.43 -10.25 -6.04
CA ASP A 33 -2.80 -10.41 -5.52
C ASP A 33 -3.47 -9.08 -5.15
N TYR A 34 -2.67 -8.04 -4.98
CA TYR A 34 -3.12 -6.71 -4.62
C TYR A 34 -2.16 -5.65 -5.12
N ILE A 35 -2.63 -4.41 -5.15
CA ILE A 35 -1.82 -3.23 -5.46
C ILE A 35 -1.60 -2.45 -4.16
N LEU A 36 -0.35 -2.23 -3.81
CA LEU A 36 0.05 -1.38 -2.69
C LEU A 36 0.31 0.04 -3.18
N PHE A 37 -0.28 1.00 -2.48
CA PHE A 37 -0.05 2.42 -2.66
C PHE A 37 0.64 2.96 -1.41
N VAL A 38 1.82 3.53 -1.59
CA VAL A 38 2.49 4.34 -0.58
C VAL A 38 2.29 5.79 -1.00
N ASP A 39 1.21 6.41 -0.53
CA ASP A 39 0.79 7.75 -0.95
C ASP A 39 1.69 8.82 -0.35
N ARG A 40 2.09 8.64 0.91
CA ARG A 40 2.97 9.57 1.61
C ARG A 40 3.73 8.85 2.70
N SER A 41 5.04 8.94 2.65
CA SER A 41 5.94 8.55 3.73
C SER A 41 6.01 9.65 4.80
N GLN A 42 6.21 9.25 6.04
CA GLN A 42 6.47 10.19 7.13
C GLN A 42 7.76 10.97 6.87
N GLY A 43 7.82 12.23 7.30
CA GLY A 43 9.02 13.07 7.15
C GLY A 43 10.11 12.82 8.20
N ASP A 44 9.68 12.40 9.39
CA ASP A 44 10.50 12.08 10.57
C ASP A 44 9.69 11.13 11.50
N PRO A 45 10.31 10.49 12.52
CA PRO A 45 9.63 9.54 13.41
C PRO A 45 8.47 10.12 14.22
N PHE A 46 8.37 11.44 14.37
CA PHE A 46 7.36 12.14 15.16
C PHE A 46 6.25 12.76 14.29
N ALA A 47 6.43 12.80 12.97
CA ALA A 47 5.42 13.25 12.04
C ALA A 47 4.19 12.31 12.02
N SER A 48 3.07 12.80 11.50
CA SER A 48 1.87 11.98 11.27
C SER A 48 2.21 10.70 10.51
N PRO A 49 1.54 9.55 10.79
CA PRO A 49 1.79 8.26 10.16
C PRO A 49 1.82 8.28 8.62
N SER A 50 2.57 7.31 8.05
CA SER A 50 2.59 7.11 6.59
C SER A 50 1.18 6.81 6.10
N ARG A 51 0.80 7.37 4.95
CA ARG A 51 -0.47 7.06 4.29
C ARG A 51 -0.25 5.97 3.26
N VAL A 52 -0.89 4.82 3.50
CA VAL A 52 -0.82 3.66 2.61
C VAL A 52 -2.23 3.17 2.31
N ARG A 53 -2.42 2.60 1.11
CA ARG A 53 -3.66 1.94 0.71
C ARG A 53 -3.34 0.62 0.03
N VAL A 54 -4.27 -0.33 0.15
CA VAL A 54 -4.22 -1.59 -0.58
C VAL A 54 -5.49 -1.70 -1.42
N ARG A 55 -5.35 -2.07 -2.69
CA ARG A 55 -6.48 -2.44 -3.55
C ARG A 55 -6.37 -3.91 -3.90
N VAL A 56 -7.38 -4.67 -3.51
CA VAL A 56 -7.50 -6.10 -3.81
C VAL A 56 -8.62 -6.27 -4.85
N PRO A 57 -8.38 -6.94 -5.99
CA PRO A 57 -9.45 -7.29 -6.91
C PRO A 57 -10.51 -8.16 -6.22
N GLN A 58 -11.80 -7.95 -6.53
CA GLN A 58 -12.89 -8.72 -5.91
C GLN A 58 -12.74 -10.25 -6.09
N LYS A 59 -12.21 -10.68 -7.25
CA LYS A 59 -11.90 -12.11 -7.50
C LYS A 59 -10.94 -12.70 -6.46
N VAL A 60 -10.00 -11.91 -5.97
CA VAL A 60 -9.00 -12.32 -4.98
C VAL A 60 -9.56 -12.16 -3.57
N ALA A 61 -10.27 -11.06 -3.31
CA ALA A 61 -10.87 -10.80 -2.00
C ALA A 61 -11.92 -11.85 -1.62
N GLY A 62 -12.60 -12.46 -2.61
CA GLY A 62 -13.51 -13.58 -2.39
C GLY A 62 -14.76 -13.23 -1.59
N PHE A 63 -15.11 -11.94 -1.49
CA PHE A 63 -16.32 -11.53 -0.80
C PHE A 63 -17.56 -12.06 -1.52
N PRO A 64 -18.52 -12.67 -0.82
CA PRO A 64 -19.77 -13.11 -1.43
C PRO A 64 -20.54 -11.89 -1.95
N LYS A 65 -21.21 -12.03 -3.09
CA LYS A 65 -21.87 -10.91 -3.77
C LYS A 65 -22.93 -10.24 -2.88
N GLU A 66 -23.56 -11.04 -2.03
CA GLU A 66 -24.61 -10.63 -1.11
C GLU A 66 -24.08 -9.67 -0.03
N ALA A 67 -22.77 -9.72 0.28
CA ALA A 67 -22.14 -8.89 1.30
C ALA A 67 -22.00 -7.42 0.89
N TYR A 68 -21.97 -7.12 -0.41
CA TYR A 68 -21.92 -5.74 -0.92
C TYR A 68 -23.10 -5.42 -1.84
N GLN A 69 -24.18 -6.21 -1.76
CA GLN A 69 -25.38 -5.99 -2.53
C GLN A 69 -26.20 -4.84 -1.93
N GLY A 70 -26.18 -3.70 -2.62
CA GLY A 70 -26.89 -2.49 -2.21
C GLY A 70 -26.08 -1.64 -1.22
N ARG A 71 -26.43 -0.35 -1.15
CA ARG A 71 -25.60 0.68 -0.50
C ARG A 71 -25.39 0.43 0.99
N SER A 72 -26.42 -0.05 1.70
CA SER A 72 -26.30 -0.31 3.13
C SER A 72 -25.33 -1.45 3.44
N ARG A 73 -25.27 -2.49 2.59
CA ARG A 73 -24.37 -3.63 2.81
C ARG A 73 -22.95 -3.33 2.37
N GLU A 74 -22.80 -2.54 1.30
CA GLU A 74 -21.49 -2.05 0.86
C GLU A 74 -20.76 -1.19 1.92
N ILE A 75 -21.51 -0.48 2.77
CA ILE A 75 -20.96 0.41 3.81
C ILE A 75 -20.73 -0.31 5.16
N ALA A 76 -21.57 -1.31 5.48
CA ALA A 76 -21.58 -2.00 6.77
C ALA A 76 -20.28 -2.80 7.01
#